data_AF-A0AAU1LPK5-F1
#
_entry.id   AF-A0AAU1LPK5-F1
#
_cell.length_a   1.000
_cell.length_b   1.000
_cell.length_c   1.000
_cell.angle_alpha   90.00
_cell.angle_beta   90.00
_cell.angle_gamma   90.00
#
_symmetry.space_group_name_H-M   'P 1'
#
loop_
_entity.id
_entity.type
_entity.pdbx_description
1 polymer ?
#
loop_
_entity_poly.entity_id
_entity_poly.type
_entity_poly.pdbx_seq_one_letter_code
_entity_poly.pdbx_strand_id
1 'polypeptide(L)'
;MEQPTGGAGPADAADGTAESLDRPLPEGVRRRVVALVSDAFGGLTVGELPAQLRQYARFTPSRRAKFAGNAMAAALESDPVFRRRIGERIGQTQPELAEALTSGAPPAAADPVDVAAAAYVLRPAGWVKLVAAAGEEVQRAHAERADEETRRELERLREELDRARGQTRADTERLRAELDAARKENDSLHRKLRSALSEVKRGEAALRKSGAEADAVRAEAAAQVSAAESESRRLKARLAEAEASVEAGRRAAREGRSVEDMRLRLLLDTVLDAAQGLRRELALPPSSLRPADSVEAVEPGRMSPKDIAARALSETDPALLDQLLALPQAHLIVDGYNVTKTGYPQMPLEKQRLRLLGGLSVLAAQTGAEMTCVFDGAELAVPVLLAPPRGVRVLFSKAGVTADELIRQLARAEPPGRPVVVVSTDREVADGVAKAGARPVASALLLKRLSRV
;
A
#
# COMPACT_ATOMS: atom_id res chain seq x y z
N MET A 1 51.04 32.56 81.61
CA MET A 1 51.93 32.49 82.78
C MET A 1 51.76 33.81 83.52
N GLU A 2 50.78 33.88 84.42
CA GLU A 2 50.58 35.00 85.35
C GLU A 2 49.63 34.50 86.44
N GLN A 3 50.07 34.62 87.69
CA GLN A 3 49.27 34.30 88.88
C GLN A 3 48.87 35.61 89.55
N PRO A 4 47.63 35.77 90.03
CA PRO A 4 47.34 36.71 91.10
C PRO A 4 47.50 36.00 92.45
N THR A 5 48.57 36.33 93.17
CA THR A 5 48.83 35.87 94.53
C THR A 5 48.16 36.77 95.58
N GLY A 6 47.62 36.16 96.63
CA GLY A 6 47.53 36.78 97.97
C GLY A 6 46.23 37.52 98.27
N GLY A 7 45.61 37.19 99.40
CA GLY A 7 44.39 37.86 99.87
C GLY A 7 43.58 37.15 100.96
N ALA A 8 44.13 36.15 101.66
CA ALA A 8 43.45 35.57 102.82
C ALA A 8 43.55 36.54 104.02
N GLY A 9 42.49 37.32 104.24
CA GLY A 9 42.24 38.12 105.44
C GLY A 9 41.12 37.49 106.30
N PRO A 10 41.14 37.65 107.63
CA PRO A 10 40.37 36.80 108.54
C PRO A 10 38.88 37.18 108.63
N ALA A 11 38.10 36.23 109.16
CA ALA A 11 36.75 36.49 109.62
C ALA A 11 36.77 37.28 110.94
N ASP A 12 36.24 38.50 110.88
CA ASP A 12 35.84 39.38 111.99
C ASP A 12 34.90 40.42 111.35
N ALA A 13 33.90 41.01 112.02
CA ALA A 13 33.23 40.66 113.27
C ALA A 13 31.75 41.04 113.10
N ALA A 14 30.86 40.62 114.00
CA ALA A 14 29.48 41.08 113.97
C ALA A 14 29.42 42.57 114.35
N ASP A 15 29.03 43.43 113.41
CA ASP A 15 28.72 44.83 113.69
C ASP A 15 27.33 45.19 113.16
N GLY A 16 26.53 45.81 114.02
CA GLY A 16 25.08 45.98 113.90
C GLY A 16 24.66 47.08 112.94
N THR A 17 25.27 47.13 111.75
CA THR A 17 24.81 48.02 110.67
C THR A 17 23.46 47.54 110.16
N ALA A 18 22.51 48.48 110.01
CA ALA A 18 21.16 48.15 109.59
C ALA A 18 21.16 47.68 108.12
N GLU A 19 21.11 46.37 107.90
CA GLU A 19 21.07 45.77 106.56
C GLU A 19 19.98 46.40 105.69
N SER A 20 20.39 47.08 104.62
CA SER A 20 19.54 47.72 103.62
C SER A 20 19.67 47.04 102.26
N LEU A 21 18.61 47.12 101.44
CA LEU A 21 18.67 46.70 100.05
C LEU A 21 19.16 47.85 99.16
N ASP A 22 20.29 47.65 98.48
CA ASP A 22 20.80 48.60 97.48
C ASP A 22 20.07 48.49 96.12
N ARG A 23 19.20 47.47 95.95
CA ARG A 23 18.47 47.18 94.72
C ARG A 23 16.99 46.90 95.02
N PRO A 24 16.06 47.27 94.10
CA PRO A 24 14.65 46.95 94.27
C PRO A 24 14.44 45.43 94.31
N LEU A 25 13.48 44.98 95.12
CA LEU A 25 13.13 43.56 95.25
C LEU A 25 12.92 42.88 93.88
N PRO A 26 13.46 41.67 93.65
CA PRO A 26 13.12 40.86 92.48
C PRO A 26 11.61 40.67 92.37
N GLU A 27 11.04 40.70 91.16
CA GLU A 27 9.58 40.76 91.00
C GLU A 27 8.87 39.52 91.57
N GLY A 28 9.45 38.32 91.43
CA GLY A 28 8.93 37.10 92.06
C GLY A 28 8.85 37.22 93.59
N VAL A 29 9.94 37.63 94.23
CA VAL A 29 10.00 37.86 95.69
C VAL A 29 9.00 38.95 96.10
N ARG A 30 8.89 40.06 95.35
CA ARG A 30 7.92 41.13 95.62
C ARG A 30 6.47 40.64 95.58
N ARG A 31 6.09 39.86 94.56
CA ARG A 31 4.76 39.27 94.45
C ARG A 31 4.48 38.31 95.62
N ARG A 32 5.48 37.52 96.03
CA ARG A 32 5.34 36.59 97.16
C ARG A 32 5.26 37.30 98.52
N VAL A 33 6.04 38.35 98.75
CA VAL A 33 5.92 39.24 99.93
C VAL A 33 4.50 39.81 100.01
N VAL A 34 3.96 40.34 98.91
CA VAL A 34 2.58 40.86 98.88
C VAL A 34 1.55 39.78 99.20
N ALA A 35 1.73 38.54 98.74
CA ALA A 35 0.85 37.43 99.09
C ALA A 35 0.92 37.10 100.60
N LEU A 36 2.12 36.88 101.15
CA LEU A 36 2.31 36.61 102.58
C LEU A 36 1.72 37.71 103.47
N VAL A 37 1.92 38.99 103.09
CA VAL A 37 1.32 40.13 103.79
C VAL A 37 -0.20 40.09 103.68
N SER A 38 -0.76 39.86 102.50
CA SER A 38 -2.22 39.84 102.26
C SER A 38 -2.93 38.71 103.00
N ASP A 39 -2.25 37.59 103.24
CA ASP A 39 -2.75 36.47 104.04
C ASP A 39 -2.69 36.79 105.53
N ALA A 40 -1.53 37.27 106.03
CA ALA A 40 -1.37 37.75 107.41
C ALA A 40 -2.32 38.92 107.75
N PHE A 41 -2.60 39.80 106.78
CA PHE A 41 -3.55 40.91 106.87
C PHE A 41 -4.94 40.45 107.34
N GLY A 42 -5.37 39.25 106.93
CA GLY A 42 -6.67 38.70 107.31
C GLY A 42 -6.82 38.40 108.81
N GLY A 43 -5.71 38.36 109.56
CA GLY A 43 -5.71 38.17 111.02
C GLY A 43 -5.59 39.45 111.84
N LEU A 44 -5.46 40.62 111.22
CA LEU A 44 -5.28 41.90 111.92
C LEU A 44 -6.59 42.69 112.03
N THR A 45 -6.79 43.38 113.16
CA THR A 45 -7.92 44.29 113.36
C THR A 45 -7.68 45.64 112.67
N VAL A 46 -8.76 46.40 112.42
CA VAL A 46 -8.68 47.69 111.72
C VAL A 46 -7.83 48.73 112.48
N GLY A 47 -7.73 48.62 113.80
CA GLY A 47 -6.87 49.47 114.65
C GLY A 47 -5.38 49.13 114.53
N GLU A 48 -5.04 47.90 114.15
CA GLU A 48 -3.65 47.44 114.01
C GLU A 48 -3.05 47.74 112.63
N LEU A 49 -3.89 48.18 111.68
CA LEU A 49 -3.52 48.49 110.31
C LEU A 49 -3.09 49.97 110.14
N PRO A 50 -2.03 50.24 109.33
CA PRO A 50 -1.68 51.57 108.85
C PRO A 50 -2.85 52.27 108.15
N ALA A 51 -2.94 53.60 108.27
CA ALA A 51 -4.08 54.37 107.78
C ALA A 51 -4.39 54.15 106.29
N GLN A 52 -3.34 54.05 105.46
CA GLN A 52 -3.41 53.83 104.01
C GLN A 52 -4.03 52.46 103.65
N LEU A 53 -3.92 51.48 104.56
CA LEU A 53 -4.32 50.10 104.34
C LEU A 53 -5.74 49.78 104.83
N ARG A 54 -6.30 50.55 105.77
CA ARG A 54 -7.62 50.30 106.39
C ARG A 54 -8.76 50.17 105.38
N GLN A 55 -8.73 50.93 104.29
CA GLN A 55 -9.73 50.86 103.22
C GLN A 55 -9.80 49.47 102.55
N TYR A 56 -8.69 48.75 102.48
CA TYR A 56 -8.60 47.43 101.84
C TYR A 56 -8.97 46.27 102.78
N ALA A 57 -9.23 46.53 104.07
CA ALA A 57 -9.57 45.48 105.04
C ALA A 57 -10.90 44.76 104.74
N ARG A 58 -11.80 45.41 103.99
CA ARG A 58 -13.07 44.82 103.54
C ARG A 58 -12.93 43.92 102.30
N PHE A 59 -11.76 43.85 101.67
CA PHE A 59 -11.56 43.09 100.43
C PHE A 59 -11.20 41.63 100.74
N THR A 60 -11.58 40.71 99.84
CA THR A 60 -11.14 39.30 99.88
C THR A 60 -9.63 39.17 99.67
N PRO A 61 -8.96 38.11 100.16
CA PRO A 61 -7.49 37.95 100.07
C PRO A 61 -6.93 38.17 98.66
N SER A 62 -7.55 37.57 97.63
CA SER A 62 -7.12 37.72 96.23
C SER A 62 -7.29 39.14 95.70
N ARG A 63 -8.31 39.89 96.17
CA ARG A 63 -8.50 41.31 95.81
C ARG A 63 -7.57 42.23 96.60
N ARG A 64 -7.24 41.91 97.86
CA ARG A 64 -6.23 42.62 98.65
C ARG A 64 -4.86 42.55 97.99
N ALA A 65 -4.36 41.34 97.67
CA ALA A 65 -3.09 41.18 96.98
C ALA A 65 -3.04 41.95 95.63
N LYS A 66 -4.13 41.94 94.85
CA LYS A 66 -4.20 42.62 93.53
C LYS A 66 -4.28 44.15 93.61
N PHE A 67 -5.11 44.71 94.50
CA PHE A 67 -5.40 46.15 94.52
C PHE A 67 -4.65 46.93 95.60
N ALA A 68 -4.22 46.28 96.67
CA ALA A 68 -3.47 46.89 97.77
C ALA A 68 -1.97 46.53 97.76
N GLY A 69 -1.50 45.69 96.82
CA GLY A 69 -0.13 45.16 96.82
C GLY A 69 0.98 46.22 96.93
N ASN A 70 0.89 47.30 96.15
CA ASN A 70 1.86 48.40 96.22
C ASN A 70 1.80 49.14 97.57
N ALA A 71 0.60 49.34 98.13
CA ALA A 71 0.41 49.96 99.44
C ALA A 71 0.91 49.05 100.59
N MET A 72 0.74 47.73 100.46
CA MET A 72 1.25 46.74 101.41
C MET A 72 2.78 46.68 101.42
N ALA A 73 3.40 46.70 100.24
CA ALA A 73 4.86 46.76 100.11
C ALA A 73 5.44 48.04 100.72
N ALA A 74 4.86 49.21 100.39
CA ALA A 74 5.29 50.49 100.96
C ALA A 74 5.09 50.56 102.49
N ALA A 75 4.01 49.98 103.02
CA ALA A 75 3.76 49.93 104.46
C ALA A 75 4.76 49.02 105.21
N LEU A 76 5.16 47.87 104.65
CA LEU A 76 6.20 47.02 105.25
C LEU A 76 7.55 47.72 105.38
N GLU A 77 7.89 48.57 104.40
CA GLU A 77 9.14 49.32 104.35
C GLU A 77 9.11 50.48 105.36
N SER A 78 8.04 51.28 105.34
CA SER A 78 7.90 52.51 106.13
C SER A 78 7.41 52.35 107.57
N ASP A 79 6.71 51.27 107.92
CA ASP A 79 6.16 51.05 109.28
C ASP A 79 6.77 49.81 109.98
N PRO A 80 7.72 50.01 110.92
CA PRO A 80 8.31 48.94 111.72
C PRO A 80 7.37 48.25 112.72
N VAL A 81 6.24 48.86 113.08
CA VAL A 81 5.22 48.23 113.96
C VAL A 81 4.35 47.29 113.13
N PHE A 82 3.90 47.74 111.96
CA PHE A 82 3.18 46.89 111.02
C PHE A 82 4.02 45.70 110.56
N ARG A 83 5.29 45.91 110.19
CA ARG A 83 6.20 44.81 109.81
C ARG A 83 6.36 43.77 110.92
N ARG A 84 6.53 44.18 112.18
CA ARG A 84 6.62 43.24 113.33
C ARG A 84 5.35 42.41 113.50
N ARG A 85 4.16 43.02 113.45
CA ARG A 85 2.87 42.30 113.51
C ARG A 85 2.70 41.27 112.40
N ILE A 86 3.11 41.61 111.17
CA ILE A 86 3.09 40.65 110.05
C ILE A 86 4.14 39.54 110.28
N GLY A 87 5.33 39.87 110.79
CA GLY A 87 6.37 38.89 111.14
C GLY A 87 5.94 37.90 112.22
N GLU A 88 5.34 38.38 113.32
CA GLU A 88 4.73 37.56 114.37
C GLU A 88 3.67 36.61 113.79
N ARG A 89 2.84 37.11 112.85
CA ARG A 89 1.81 36.29 112.19
C ARG A 89 2.40 35.25 111.23
N ILE A 90 3.50 35.56 110.55
CA ILE A 90 4.25 34.58 109.74
C ILE A 90 4.83 33.51 110.67
N GLY A 91 5.42 33.87 111.81
CA GLY A 91 5.90 32.91 112.82
C GLY A 91 4.81 31.99 113.37
N GLN A 92 3.58 32.48 113.54
CA GLN A 92 2.43 31.64 113.91
C GLN A 92 1.95 30.71 112.80
N THR A 93 2.13 31.10 111.53
CA THR A 93 1.59 30.37 110.36
C THR A 93 2.60 29.38 109.77
N GLN A 94 3.89 29.68 109.91
CA GLN A 94 5.03 28.91 109.39
C GLN A 94 6.16 28.90 110.43
N PRO A 95 5.96 28.25 111.60
CA PRO A 95 6.91 28.30 112.71
C PRO A 95 8.28 27.74 112.33
N GLU A 96 8.33 26.60 111.64
CA GLU A 96 9.57 25.95 111.20
C GLU A 96 10.42 26.85 110.30
N LEU A 97 9.80 27.58 109.35
CA LEU A 97 10.51 28.50 108.47
C LEU A 97 11.00 29.75 109.21
N ALA A 98 10.18 30.29 110.13
CA ALA A 98 10.55 31.47 110.91
C ALA A 98 11.70 31.17 111.90
N GLU A 99 11.68 29.99 112.54
CA GLU A 99 12.75 29.53 113.42
C GLU A 99 14.04 29.27 112.65
N ALA A 100 13.97 28.52 111.54
CA ALA A 100 15.13 28.25 110.66
C ALA A 100 15.78 29.52 110.09
N LEU A 101 14.97 30.53 109.73
CA LEU A 101 15.46 31.84 109.31
C LEU A 101 16.11 32.62 110.45
N THR A 102 15.55 32.55 111.66
CA THR A 102 16.07 33.28 112.83
C THR A 102 17.35 32.63 113.38
N SER A 103 17.50 31.31 113.25
CA SER A 103 18.73 30.58 113.57
C SER A 103 19.81 30.65 112.47
N GLY A 104 19.55 31.34 111.35
CA GLY A 104 20.50 31.52 110.25
C GLY A 104 20.70 30.31 109.35
N ALA A 105 19.84 29.29 109.44
CA ALA A 105 19.95 28.03 108.69
C ALA A 105 18.66 27.78 107.87
N PRO A 106 18.47 28.48 106.73
CA PRO A 106 17.25 28.34 105.93
C PRO A 106 17.06 26.89 105.42
N PRO A 107 15.82 26.35 105.38
CA PRO A 107 15.60 24.97 104.95
C PRO A 107 15.93 24.76 103.47
N ALA A 108 16.85 23.84 103.15
CA ALA A 108 17.27 23.55 101.78
C ALA A 108 16.16 22.97 100.87
N ALA A 109 15.03 22.55 101.44
CA ALA A 109 13.87 22.04 100.72
C ALA A 109 12.77 23.08 100.46
N ALA A 110 12.92 24.32 100.95
CA ALA A 110 11.96 25.41 100.72
C ALA A 110 12.27 26.16 99.42
N ASP A 111 11.24 26.72 98.76
CA ASP A 111 11.41 27.57 97.58
C ASP A 111 12.26 28.80 97.94
N PRO A 112 13.39 29.07 97.25
CA PRO A 112 14.22 30.26 97.48
C PRO A 112 13.43 31.58 97.47
N VAL A 113 12.37 31.68 96.67
CA VAL A 113 11.49 32.87 96.59
C VAL A 113 10.66 33.03 97.87
N ASP A 114 10.22 31.92 98.47
CA ASP A 114 9.47 31.90 99.73
C ASP A 114 10.37 32.22 100.93
N VAL A 115 11.56 31.62 100.96
CA VAL A 115 12.61 31.90 101.95
C VAL A 115 13.00 33.39 101.91
N ALA A 116 13.24 33.94 100.71
CA ALA A 116 13.53 35.36 100.52
C ALA A 116 12.36 36.28 100.93
N ALA A 117 11.12 35.89 100.63
CA ALA A 117 9.95 36.68 101.00
C ALA A 117 9.69 36.71 102.51
N ALA A 118 9.86 35.57 103.20
CA ALA A 118 9.79 35.49 104.65
C ALA A 118 10.95 36.25 105.32
N ALA A 119 12.18 36.09 104.82
CA ALA A 119 13.35 36.84 105.29
C ALA A 119 13.20 38.37 105.11
N TYR A 120 12.58 38.82 104.01
CA TYR A 120 12.26 40.23 103.81
C TYR A 120 11.30 40.80 104.87
N VAL A 121 10.39 39.99 105.42
CA VAL A 121 9.47 40.48 106.46
C VAL A 121 10.08 40.36 107.85
N LEU A 122 10.72 39.22 108.15
CA LEU A 122 11.28 38.91 109.48
C LEU A 122 12.58 39.65 109.79
N ARG A 123 13.35 40.06 108.77
CA ARG A 123 14.67 40.73 108.91
C ARG A 123 15.67 39.99 109.83
N PRO A 124 15.88 38.66 109.70
CA PRO A 124 16.99 37.98 110.38
C PRO A 124 18.34 38.50 109.87
N ALA A 125 19.43 38.22 110.59
CA ALA A 125 20.77 38.55 110.12
C ALA A 125 21.07 37.86 108.76
N GLY A 126 21.64 38.61 107.81
CA GLY A 126 21.95 38.15 106.46
C GLY A 126 20.76 38.11 105.49
N TRP A 127 19.59 38.66 105.83
CA TRP A 127 18.38 38.59 105.00
C TRP A 127 18.57 39.18 103.60
N VAL A 128 19.44 40.19 103.44
CA VAL A 128 19.75 40.79 102.13
C VAL A 128 20.39 39.77 101.18
N LYS A 129 21.24 38.87 101.69
CA LYS A 129 21.91 37.82 100.90
C LYS A 129 20.90 36.78 100.40
N LEU A 130 19.91 36.41 101.22
CA LEU A 130 18.84 35.48 100.84
C LEU A 130 17.96 36.06 99.71
N VAL A 131 17.62 37.34 99.80
CA VAL A 131 16.85 38.06 98.77
C VAL A 131 17.65 38.20 97.46
N ALA A 132 18.95 38.47 97.54
CA ALA A 132 19.83 38.52 96.37
C ALA A 132 19.94 37.15 95.68
N ALA A 133 20.23 36.08 96.44
CA ALA A 133 20.36 34.72 95.92
C ALA A 133 19.08 34.22 95.22
N ALA A 134 17.90 34.47 95.81
CA ALA A 134 16.63 34.14 95.16
C ALA A 134 16.36 34.97 93.89
N GLY A 135 16.83 36.22 93.85
CA GLY A 135 16.80 37.05 92.65
C GLY A 135 17.67 36.49 91.52
N GLU A 136 18.89 36.06 91.85
CA GLU A 136 19.83 35.44 90.90
C GLU A 136 19.35 34.08 90.40
N GLU A 137 18.76 33.25 91.25
CA GLU A 137 18.15 31.97 90.87
C GLU A 137 17.01 32.16 89.86
N VAL A 138 16.10 33.10 90.13
CA VAL A 138 15.00 33.44 89.21
C VAL A 138 15.54 33.96 87.87
N GLN A 139 16.58 34.80 87.87
CA GLN A 139 17.19 35.28 86.62
C GLN A 139 17.91 34.17 85.85
N ARG A 140 18.62 33.26 86.52
CA ARG A 140 19.24 32.08 85.89
C ARG A 140 18.19 31.18 85.25
N ALA A 141 17.13 30.82 85.96
CA ALA A 141 16.03 30.01 85.44
C ALA A 141 15.28 30.68 84.27
N HIS A 142 15.23 32.02 84.21
CA HIS A 142 14.68 32.73 83.05
C HIS A 142 15.64 32.74 81.85
N ALA A 143 16.95 32.93 82.09
CA ALA A 143 17.96 32.89 81.04
C ALA A 143 18.06 31.48 80.41
N GLU A 144 18.07 30.42 81.23
CA GLU A 144 18.10 29.03 80.77
C GLU A 144 16.90 28.68 79.87
N ARG A 145 15.69 29.14 80.23
CA ARG A 145 14.49 28.95 79.39
C ARG A 145 14.58 29.71 78.06
N ALA A 146 15.06 30.95 78.07
CA ALA A 146 15.24 31.74 76.85
C ALA A 146 16.33 31.14 75.93
N ASP A 147 17.40 30.59 76.52
CA ASP A 147 18.44 29.85 75.80
C ASP A 147 17.89 28.55 75.21
N GLU A 148 17.07 27.79 75.94
CA GLU A 148 16.39 26.60 75.43
C GLU A 148 15.44 26.91 74.27
N GLU A 149 14.60 27.94 74.40
CA GLU A 149 13.69 28.40 73.35
C GLU A 149 14.49 28.82 72.10
N THR A 150 15.53 29.64 72.28
CA THR A 150 16.42 30.07 71.20
C THR A 150 17.12 28.88 70.52
N ARG A 151 17.56 27.87 71.29
CA ARG A 151 18.17 26.64 70.73
C ARG A 151 17.17 25.85 69.89
N ARG A 152 15.94 25.66 70.37
CA ARG A 152 14.87 24.97 69.63
C ARG A 152 14.49 25.70 68.35
N GLU A 153 14.44 27.03 68.37
CA GLU A 153 14.23 27.85 67.17
C GLU A 153 15.40 27.74 66.18
N LEU A 154 16.64 27.80 66.66
CA LEU A 154 17.84 27.62 65.83
C LEU A 154 17.92 26.22 65.20
N GLU A 155 17.57 25.17 65.94
CA GLU A 155 17.49 23.80 65.42
C GLU A 155 16.42 23.69 64.35
N ARG A 156 15.20 24.19 64.61
CA ARG A 156 14.12 24.23 63.63
C ARG A 156 14.50 24.98 62.35
N LEU A 157 15.09 26.17 62.48
CA LEU A 157 15.55 26.98 61.34
C LEU A 157 16.68 26.30 60.56
N ARG A 158 17.58 25.56 61.22
CA ARG A 158 18.60 24.74 60.55
C ARG A 158 17.96 23.60 59.77
N GLU A 159 16.99 22.88 60.35
CA GLU A 159 16.26 21.83 59.64
C GLU A 159 15.48 22.38 58.43
N GLU A 160 14.78 23.51 58.58
CA GLU A 160 14.05 24.17 57.49
C GLU A 160 15.02 24.61 56.38
N LEU A 161 16.18 25.18 56.74
CA LEU A 161 17.23 25.57 55.80
C LEU A 161 17.83 24.36 55.05
N ASP A 162 18.11 23.25 55.75
CA ASP A 162 18.69 22.07 55.13
C ASP A 162 17.66 21.28 54.30
N ARG A 163 16.37 21.29 54.68
CA ARG A 163 15.27 20.83 53.82
C ARG A 163 15.18 21.65 52.54
N ALA A 164 15.20 22.99 52.63
CA ALA A 164 15.14 23.89 51.47
C ALA A 164 16.38 23.73 50.55
N ARG A 165 17.57 23.56 51.13
CA ARG A 165 18.81 23.24 50.38
C ARG A 165 18.73 21.87 49.71
N GLY A 166 18.16 20.87 50.39
CA GLY A 166 17.94 19.53 49.85
C GLY A 166 16.99 19.55 48.65
N GLN A 167 15.84 20.22 48.78
CA GLN A 167 14.89 20.45 47.69
C GLN A 167 15.55 21.15 46.50
N THR A 168 16.24 22.27 46.75
CA THR A 168 16.96 23.03 45.70
C THR A 168 17.98 22.14 44.97
N ARG A 169 18.75 21.32 45.69
CA ARG A 169 19.71 20.38 45.08
C ARG A 169 18.98 19.36 44.20
N ALA A 170 17.97 18.68 44.73
CA ALA A 170 17.19 17.67 44.00
C ALA A 170 16.51 18.26 42.75
N ASP A 171 15.94 19.47 42.83
CA ASP A 171 15.38 20.18 41.68
C ASP A 171 16.45 20.52 40.64
N THR A 172 17.63 21.00 41.05
CA THR A 172 18.73 21.27 40.10
C THR A 172 19.29 20.01 39.44
N GLU A 173 19.29 18.87 40.14
CA GLU A 173 19.69 17.57 39.58
C GLU A 173 18.64 17.05 38.59
N ARG A 174 17.35 17.15 38.93
CA ARG A 174 16.25 16.82 38.01
C ARG A 174 16.31 17.67 36.73
N LEU A 175 16.41 18.99 36.86
CA LEU A 175 16.48 19.91 35.72
C LEU A 175 17.73 19.69 34.84
N ARG A 176 18.87 19.30 35.43
CA ARG A 176 20.06 18.89 34.67
C ARG A 176 19.83 17.59 33.88
N ALA A 177 19.22 16.59 34.51
CA ALA A 177 18.90 15.33 33.85
C ALA A 177 17.89 15.51 32.71
N GLU A 178 16.86 16.34 32.91
CA GLU A 178 15.89 16.73 31.87
C GLU A 178 16.57 17.48 30.71
N LEU A 179 17.46 18.44 31.00
CA LEU A 179 18.22 19.18 29.99
C LEU A 179 19.12 18.26 29.15
N ASP A 180 19.84 17.33 29.78
CA ASP A 180 20.72 16.39 29.07
C ASP A 180 19.93 15.32 28.30
N ALA A 181 18.75 14.92 28.76
CA ALA A 181 17.82 14.10 28.00
C ALA A 181 17.31 14.84 26.75
N ALA A 182 16.84 16.08 26.90
CA ALA A 182 16.37 16.92 25.80
C ALA A 182 17.49 17.20 24.77
N ARG A 183 18.74 17.43 25.22
CA ARG A 183 19.91 17.55 24.33
C ARG A 183 20.17 16.27 23.53
N LYS A 184 20.16 15.10 24.18
CA LYS A 184 20.34 13.80 23.50
C LYS A 184 19.24 13.52 22.48
N GLU A 185 17.99 13.88 22.81
CA GLU A 185 16.87 13.79 21.89
C GLU A 185 17.05 14.73 20.69
N ASN A 186 17.36 16.00 20.93
CA ASN A 186 17.61 17.00 19.89
C ASN A 186 18.73 16.56 18.94
N ASP A 187 19.86 16.06 19.47
CA ASP A 187 20.93 15.46 18.68
C ASP A 187 20.47 14.25 17.85
N SER A 188 19.58 13.41 18.41
CA SER A 188 19.01 12.28 17.68
C SER A 188 18.09 12.73 16.54
N LEU A 189 17.29 13.79 16.77
CA LEU A 189 16.40 14.39 15.77
C LEU A 189 17.21 15.07 14.67
N HIS A 190 18.28 15.80 15.00
CA HIS A 190 19.22 16.36 14.02
C HIS A 190 19.92 15.27 13.19
N ARG A 191 20.32 14.14 13.80
CA ARG A 191 20.86 13.00 13.05
C ARG A 191 19.81 12.39 12.10
N LYS A 192 18.58 12.17 12.57
CA LYS A 192 17.45 11.67 11.76
C LYS A 192 17.13 12.63 10.60
N LEU A 193 17.03 13.93 10.86
CA LEU A 193 16.77 14.96 9.86
C LEU A 193 17.86 15.01 8.79
N ARG A 194 19.15 14.95 9.18
CA ARG A 194 20.26 14.87 8.21
C ARG A 194 20.20 13.59 7.37
N SER A 195 19.84 12.44 7.97
CA SER A 195 19.65 11.19 7.21
C SER A 195 18.52 11.33 6.19
N ALA A 196 17.34 11.78 6.62
CA ALA A 196 16.18 11.99 5.76
C ALA A 196 16.47 12.97 4.61
N LEU A 197 17.12 14.11 4.88
CA LEU A 197 17.55 15.05 3.84
C LEU A 197 18.56 14.41 2.86
N SER A 198 19.46 13.53 3.34
CA SER A 198 20.37 12.78 2.47
C SER A 198 19.65 11.74 1.61
N GLU A 199 18.55 11.16 2.10
CA GLU A 199 17.72 10.19 1.39
C GLU A 199 16.87 10.88 0.33
N VAL A 200 16.23 12.01 0.67
CA VAL A 200 15.51 12.86 -0.29
C VAL A 200 16.46 13.31 -1.40
N LYS A 201 17.65 13.84 -1.07
CA LYS A 201 18.63 14.26 -2.09
C LYS A 201 19.12 13.11 -2.98
N ARG A 202 19.28 11.89 -2.43
CA ARG A 202 19.59 10.68 -3.21
C ARG A 202 18.41 10.26 -4.10
N GLY A 203 17.19 10.32 -3.59
CA GLY A 203 15.96 10.04 -4.33
C GLY A 203 15.75 11.01 -5.50
N GLU A 204 15.93 12.31 -5.28
CA GLU A 204 15.91 13.32 -6.35
C GLU A 204 16.97 13.05 -7.42
N ALA A 205 18.19 12.70 -7.02
CA ALA A 205 19.26 12.39 -7.97
C ALA A 205 18.94 11.12 -8.80
N ALA A 206 18.40 10.09 -8.16
CA ALA A 206 17.94 8.88 -8.84
C ALA A 206 16.77 9.15 -9.80
N LEU A 207 15.81 9.99 -9.39
CA LEU A 207 14.68 10.40 -10.22
C LEU A 207 15.15 11.23 -11.44
N ARG A 208 16.08 12.18 -11.25
CA ARG A 208 16.69 12.91 -12.37
C ARG A 208 17.44 11.99 -13.34
N LYS A 209 18.17 11.00 -12.83
CA LYS A 209 18.87 10.00 -13.66
C LYS A 209 17.88 9.14 -14.46
N SER A 210 16.85 8.60 -13.80
CA SER A 210 15.81 7.80 -14.45
C SER A 210 15.00 8.62 -15.47
N GLY A 211 14.74 9.90 -15.20
CA GLY A 211 14.14 10.83 -16.16
C GLY A 211 15.01 11.01 -17.40
N ALA A 212 16.30 11.27 -17.24
CA ALA A 212 17.25 11.40 -18.35
C ALA A 212 17.42 10.10 -19.15
N GLU A 213 17.41 8.94 -18.49
CA GLU A 213 17.41 7.62 -19.15
C GLU A 213 16.12 7.40 -19.96
N ALA A 214 14.96 7.76 -19.41
CA ALA A 214 13.68 7.67 -20.12
C ALA A 214 13.60 8.65 -21.31
N ASP A 215 14.15 9.87 -21.18
CA ASP A 215 14.26 10.84 -22.28
C ASP A 215 15.21 10.35 -23.38
N ALA A 216 16.34 9.73 -23.03
CA ALA A 216 17.25 9.12 -23.99
C ALA A 216 16.58 7.98 -24.78
N VAL A 217 15.88 7.07 -24.10
CA VAL A 217 15.11 5.99 -24.74
C VAL A 217 13.99 6.54 -25.62
N ARG A 218 13.28 7.60 -25.19
CA ARG A 218 12.27 8.28 -26.02
C ARG A 218 12.88 8.90 -27.27
N ALA A 219 14.03 9.56 -27.15
CA ALA A 219 14.73 10.19 -28.27
C ALA A 219 15.24 9.14 -29.28
N GLU A 220 15.80 8.03 -28.79
CA GLU A 220 16.24 6.91 -29.64
C GLU A 220 15.06 6.27 -30.37
N ALA A 221 13.97 5.96 -29.66
CA ALA A 221 12.76 5.39 -30.27
C ALA A 221 12.16 6.33 -31.33
N ALA A 222 12.12 7.65 -31.07
CA ALA A 222 11.66 8.64 -32.05
C ALA A 222 12.57 8.68 -33.29
N ALA A 223 13.89 8.58 -33.12
CA ALA A 223 14.85 8.51 -34.22
C ALA A 223 14.69 7.21 -35.04
N GLN A 224 14.50 6.06 -34.39
CA GLN A 224 14.24 4.78 -35.05
C GLN A 224 12.93 4.80 -35.86
N VAL A 225 11.84 5.35 -35.30
CA VAL A 225 10.57 5.54 -36.02
C VAL A 225 10.75 6.47 -37.23
N SER A 226 11.42 7.61 -37.07
CA SER A 226 11.68 8.54 -38.17
C SER A 226 12.52 7.91 -39.29
N ALA A 227 13.54 7.12 -38.93
CA ALA A 227 14.34 6.36 -39.88
C ALA A 227 13.48 5.34 -40.64
N ALA A 228 12.70 4.50 -39.95
CA ALA A 228 11.81 3.51 -40.54
C ALA A 228 10.73 4.14 -41.44
N GLU A 229 10.17 5.30 -41.07
CA GLU A 229 9.26 6.06 -41.93
C GLU A 229 9.96 6.60 -43.19
N SER A 230 11.23 7.00 -43.09
CA SER A 230 12.01 7.46 -44.24
C SER A 230 12.33 6.31 -45.20
N GLU A 231 12.63 5.13 -44.67
CA GLU A 231 12.86 3.91 -45.46
C GLU A 231 11.55 3.40 -46.09
N SER A 232 10.45 3.38 -45.33
CA SER A 232 9.12 3.06 -45.86
C SER A 232 8.73 3.99 -47.01
N ARG A 233 8.99 5.30 -46.90
CA ARG A 233 8.80 6.27 -48.00
C ARG A 233 9.69 5.97 -49.21
N ARG A 234 10.97 5.66 -49.01
CA ARG A 234 11.92 5.29 -50.08
C ARG A 234 11.53 3.98 -50.78
N LEU A 235 11.10 2.97 -50.03
CA LEU A 235 10.66 1.68 -50.57
C LEU A 235 9.35 1.82 -51.34
N LYS A 236 8.39 2.60 -50.86
CA LYS A 236 7.15 2.93 -51.60
C LYS A 236 7.45 3.67 -52.91
N ALA A 237 8.39 4.61 -52.90
CA ALA A 237 8.81 5.31 -54.13
C ALA A 237 9.46 4.34 -55.14
N ARG A 238 10.38 3.48 -54.70
CA ARG A 238 11.00 2.44 -55.55
C ARG A 238 9.98 1.41 -56.07
N LEU A 239 8.99 1.04 -55.27
CA LEU A 239 7.92 0.14 -55.70
C LEU A 239 7.08 0.79 -56.80
N ALA A 240 6.66 2.04 -56.63
CA ALA A 240 5.91 2.79 -57.65
C ALA A 240 6.72 2.97 -58.95
N GLU A 241 8.04 3.21 -58.85
CA GLU A 241 8.94 3.27 -60.00
C GLU A 241 9.05 1.92 -60.72
N ALA A 242 9.21 0.83 -59.97
CA ALA A 242 9.26 -0.53 -60.52
C ALA A 242 7.92 -0.92 -61.19
N GLU A 243 6.79 -0.66 -60.55
CA GLU A 243 5.45 -0.86 -61.10
C GLU A 243 5.24 -0.05 -62.39
N ALA A 244 5.65 1.22 -62.41
CA ALA A 244 5.61 2.05 -63.61
C ALA A 244 6.49 1.49 -64.74
N SER A 245 7.68 0.96 -64.42
CA SER A 245 8.56 0.31 -65.40
C SER A 245 7.96 -0.98 -65.97
N VAL A 246 7.30 -1.79 -65.14
CA VAL A 246 6.61 -3.02 -65.58
C VAL A 246 5.42 -2.69 -66.46
N GLU A 247 4.64 -1.65 -66.12
CA GLU A 247 3.49 -1.25 -66.93
C GLU A 247 3.90 -0.53 -68.22
N ALA A 248 5.05 0.17 -68.24
CA ALA A 248 5.66 0.66 -69.48
C ALA A 248 6.15 -0.50 -70.36
N GLY A 249 6.82 -1.51 -69.79
CA GLY A 249 7.23 -2.72 -70.50
C GLY A 249 6.05 -3.52 -71.05
N ARG A 250 4.94 -3.61 -70.31
CA ARG A 250 3.68 -4.21 -70.79
C ARG A 250 3.05 -3.43 -71.94
N ARG A 251 3.06 -2.09 -71.89
CA ARG A 251 2.61 -1.25 -73.00
C ARG A 251 3.46 -1.45 -74.25
N ALA A 252 4.79 -1.36 -74.13
CA ALA A 252 5.71 -1.64 -75.22
C ALA A 252 5.55 -3.07 -75.78
N ALA A 253 5.30 -4.08 -74.94
CA ALA A 253 5.06 -5.45 -75.39
C ALA A 253 3.65 -5.70 -75.99
N ARG A 254 2.68 -4.81 -75.74
CA ARG A 254 1.37 -4.80 -76.42
C ARG A 254 1.47 -4.08 -77.77
N GLU A 255 2.23 -2.99 -77.84
CA GLU A 255 2.52 -2.25 -79.07
C GLU A 255 3.39 -3.07 -80.03
N GLY A 256 4.42 -3.76 -79.52
CA GLY A 256 5.21 -4.71 -80.31
C GLY A 256 4.34 -5.84 -80.85
N ARG A 257 3.49 -6.44 -80.01
CA ARG A 257 2.54 -7.47 -80.45
C ARG A 257 1.50 -6.95 -81.44
N SER A 258 0.98 -5.72 -81.31
CA SER A 258 0.02 -5.21 -82.30
C SER A 258 0.68 -4.94 -83.66
N VAL A 259 1.97 -4.58 -83.69
CA VAL A 259 2.77 -4.50 -84.93
C VAL A 259 3.03 -5.89 -85.53
N GLU A 260 3.37 -6.87 -84.69
CA GLU A 260 3.53 -8.27 -85.12
C GLU A 260 2.21 -8.88 -85.61
N ASP A 261 1.09 -8.62 -84.93
CA ASP A 261 -0.27 -9.05 -85.31
C ASP A 261 -0.71 -8.39 -86.62
N MET A 262 -0.42 -7.10 -86.84
CA MET A 262 -0.66 -6.44 -88.13
C MET A 262 0.16 -7.08 -89.26
N ARG A 263 1.42 -7.43 -89.00
CA ARG A 263 2.28 -8.12 -89.98
C ARG A 263 1.81 -9.56 -90.23
N LEU A 264 1.42 -10.29 -89.19
CA LEU A 264 0.86 -11.62 -89.26
C LEU A 264 -0.46 -11.60 -90.05
N ARG A 265 -1.32 -10.61 -89.83
CA ARG A 265 -2.56 -10.42 -90.58
C ARG A 265 -2.30 -10.17 -92.06
N LEU A 266 -1.36 -9.30 -92.42
CA LEU A 266 -0.96 -9.10 -93.83
C LEU A 266 -0.43 -10.39 -94.48
N LEU A 267 0.36 -11.19 -93.75
CA LEU A 267 0.85 -12.49 -94.22
C LEU A 267 -0.28 -13.55 -94.31
N LEU A 268 -1.26 -13.51 -93.41
CA LEU A 268 -2.44 -14.38 -93.45
C LEU A 268 -3.39 -13.99 -94.58
N ASP A 269 -3.67 -12.70 -94.77
CA ASP A 269 -4.51 -12.19 -95.85
C ASP A 269 -3.90 -12.54 -97.21
N THR A 270 -2.58 -12.37 -97.39
CA THR A 270 -1.89 -12.81 -98.63
C THR A 270 -1.90 -14.33 -98.84
N VAL A 271 -1.79 -15.15 -97.79
CA VAL A 271 -1.94 -16.62 -97.89
C VAL A 271 -3.40 -17.02 -98.14
N LEU A 272 -4.38 -16.31 -97.57
CA LEU A 272 -5.80 -16.53 -97.79
C LEU A 272 -6.21 -16.13 -99.21
N ASP A 273 -5.69 -15.03 -99.75
CA ASP A 273 -5.89 -14.62 -101.14
C ASP A 273 -5.23 -15.62 -102.11
N ALA A 274 -4.02 -16.11 -101.80
CA ALA A 274 -3.39 -17.18 -102.55
C ALA A 274 -4.21 -18.50 -102.49
N ALA A 275 -4.73 -18.85 -101.32
CA ALA A 275 -5.57 -20.04 -101.13
C ALA A 275 -6.97 -19.89 -101.77
N GLN A 276 -7.54 -18.68 -101.81
CA GLN A 276 -8.76 -18.38 -102.54
C GLN A 276 -8.53 -18.41 -104.05
N GLY A 277 -7.42 -17.87 -104.54
CA GLY A 277 -6.99 -18.00 -105.94
C GLY A 277 -6.84 -19.47 -106.33
N LEU A 278 -6.11 -20.26 -105.53
CA LEU A 278 -5.94 -21.69 -105.74
C LEU A 278 -7.27 -22.45 -105.67
N ARG A 279 -8.19 -22.09 -104.75
CA ARG A 279 -9.54 -22.68 -104.67
C ARG A 279 -10.43 -22.30 -105.86
N ARG A 280 -10.20 -21.14 -106.49
CA ARG A 280 -10.92 -20.65 -107.67
C ARG A 280 -10.43 -21.33 -108.96
N GLU A 281 -9.13 -21.62 -109.04
CA GLU A 281 -8.53 -22.47 -110.09
C GLU A 281 -8.90 -23.97 -109.92
N LEU A 282 -9.02 -24.47 -108.68
CA LEU A 282 -9.31 -25.89 -108.38
C LEU A 282 -10.80 -26.25 -108.19
N ALA A 283 -11.72 -25.28 -108.24
CA ALA A 283 -13.18 -25.48 -108.29
C ALA A 283 -13.80 -26.39 -107.18
N LEU A 284 -13.34 -26.29 -105.92
CA LEU A 284 -13.81 -27.16 -104.81
C LEU A 284 -14.97 -26.57 -103.96
N PRO A 285 -16.16 -27.21 -103.92
CA PRO A 285 -17.26 -26.85 -103.01
C PRO A 285 -17.06 -27.44 -101.59
N PRO A 286 -17.62 -26.80 -100.53
CA PRO A 286 -17.42 -27.23 -99.15
C PRO A 286 -18.37 -28.37 -98.71
N SER A 287 -17.86 -29.32 -97.91
CA SER A 287 -18.59 -30.49 -97.39
C SER A 287 -19.12 -30.31 -95.95
N SER A 288 -20.17 -31.04 -95.58
CA SER A 288 -21.01 -30.79 -94.38
C SER A 288 -21.03 -31.91 -93.32
N LEU A 289 -20.08 -32.85 -93.36
CA LEU A 289 -19.97 -33.98 -92.41
C LEU A 289 -18.78 -33.83 -91.45
N ARG A 290 -18.86 -34.45 -90.26
CA ARG A 290 -17.74 -34.55 -89.30
C ARG A 290 -17.48 -36.00 -88.84
N PRO A 291 -16.29 -36.28 -88.27
CA PRO A 291 -15.87 -37.66 -87.96
C PRO A 291 -16.71 -38.36 -86.88
N ALA A 292 -17.06 -37.69 -85.78
CA ALA A 292 -17.82 -38.31 -84.68
C ALA A 292 -19.24 -38.76 -85.09
N ASP A 293 -19.76 -38.25 -86.21
CA ASP A 293 -21.06 -38.66 -86.78
C ASP A 293 -20.97 -39.95 -87.64
N SER A 294 -19.86 -40.69 -87.59
CA SER A 294 -19.63 -41.92 -88.36
C SER A 294 -19.69 -43.23 -87.54
N VAL A 295 -19.92 -43.13 -86.22
CA VAL A 295 -20.10 -44.28 -85.33
C VAL A 295 -21.59 -44.54 -85.11
N GLU A 296 -22.09 -45.72 -85.45
CA GLU A 296 -23.52 -46.03 -85.35
C GLU A 296 -24.03 -46.20 -83.90
N ALA A 297 -24.52 -45.12 -83.31
CA ALA A 297 -25.49 -45.11 -82.22
C ALA A 297 -26.56 -44.01 -82.46
N VAL A 298 -27.72 -44.08 -81.80
CA VAL A 298 -28.92 -43.30 -82.16
C VAL A 298 -28.95 -41.91 -81.51
N GLU A 299 -28.42 -40.86 -82.17
CA GLU A 299 -28.48 -39.46 -81.69
C GLU A 299 -28.45 -38.38 -82.80
N PRO A 300 -28.97 -37.13 -82.58
CA PRO A 300 -28.81 -35.96 -83.49
C PRO A 300 -27.61 -34.99 -83.15
N GLY A 301 -26.92 -34.38 -84.14
CA GLY A 301 -25.68 -33.53 -84.02
C GLY A 301 -25.84 -31.97 -83.97
N ARG A 302 -24.87 -31.05 -84.27
CA ARG A 302 -23.52 -31.10 -84.94
C ARG A 302 -22.64 -29.79 -84.73
N MET A 303 -21.38 -29.80 -85.23
CA MET A 303 -20.32 -28.74 -85.48
C MET A 303 -19.27 -28.26 -84.40
N SER A 304 -18.02 -27.91 -84.81
CA SER A 304 -16.74 -27.90 -83.99
C SER A 304 -15.60 -26.85 -84.35
N PRO A 305 -14.27 -27.15 -84.53
CA PRO A 305 -13.13 -27.31 -83.57
C PRO A 305 -11.91 -26.33 -83.65
N LYS A 306 -10.92 -26.54 -82.74
CA LYS A 306 -9.44 -26.25 -82.74
C LYS A 306 -8.92 -25.11 -81.84
N ASP A 307 -7.73 -25.14 -81.21
CA ASP A 307 -6.73 -26.16 -80.77
C ASP A 307 -5.76 -25.43 -79.77
N ILE A 308 -5.09 -26.12 -78.82
CA ILE A 308 -3.73 -25.85 -78.25
C ILE A 308 -3.46 -26.71 -76.99
N ALA A 309 -2.30 -27.37 -76.94
CA ALA A 309 -1.82 -28.23 -75.85
C ALA A 309 -0.94 -27.43 -74.85
N ALA A 310 -1.16 -27.47 -73.52
CA ALA A 310 -0.90 -28.53 -72.53
C ALA A 310 0.48 -28.45 -71.84
N ARG A 311 0.48 -28.29 -70.50
CA ARG A 311 1.59 -28.58 -69.59
C ARG A 311 1.06 -29.26 -68.32
N ALA A 312 1.86 -30.16 -67.76
CA ALA A 312 1.40 -31.20 -66.85
C ALA A 312 1.29 -30.78 -65.36
N LEU A 313 0.29 -31.32 -64.66
CA LEU A 313 0.14 -31.35 -63.20
C LEU A 313 -0.56 -32.66 -62.76
N SER A 314 -0.46 -32.98 -61.46
CA SER A 314 -0.63 -34.32 -60.85
C SER A 314 -2.03 -34.96 -60.92
N GLU A 315 -2.07 -36.31 -60.97
CA GLU A 315 -3.24 -37.17 -61.21
C GLU A 315 -4.25 -37.32 -60.05
N THR A 316 -4.23 -36.45 -59.02
CA THR A 316 -5.12 -36.61 -57.85
C THR A 316 -5.73 -35.31 -57.33
N ASP A 317 -5.53 -34.19 -58.02
CA ASP A 317 -6.14 -32.90 -57.65
C ASP A 317 -7.55 -32.76 -58.25
N PRO A 318 -8.61 -32.51 -57.45
CA PRO A 318 -9.94 -32.15 -57.97
C PRO A 318 -9.94 -30.96 -58.94
N ALA A 319 -9.01 -30.02 -58.81
CA ALA A 319 -8.88 -28.87 -59.71
C ALA A 319 -8.46 -29.27 -61.15
N LEU A 320 -7.85 -30.46 -61.34
CA LEU A 320 -7.48 -30.95 -62.67
C LEU A 320 -8.72 -31.19 -63.54
N LEU A 321 -9.80 -31.76 -62.98
CA LEU A 321 -11.03 -31.99 -63.73
C LEU A 321 -11.70 -30.66 -64.12
N ASP A 322 -11.70 -29.67 -63.22
CA ASP A 322 -12.19 -28.32 -63.53
C ASP A 322 -11.38 -27.65 -64.63
N GLN A 323 -10.05 -27.77 -64.61
CA GLN A 323 -9.17 -27.24 -65.66
C GLN A 323 -9.39 -27.93 -67.01
N LEU A 324 -9.56 -29.25 -67.03
CA LEU A 324 -9.82 -30.01 -68.25
C LEU A 324 -11.19 -29.70 -68.86
N LEU A 325 -12.23 -29.51 -68.04
CA LEU A 325 -13.57 -29.13 -68.49
C LEU A 325 -13.69 -27.66 -68.89
N ALA A 326 -12.80 -26.80 -68.41
CA ALA A 326 -12.68 -25.41 -68.86
C ALA A 326 -12.00 -25.26 -70.23
N LEU A 327 -11.46 -26.34 -70.83
CA LEU A 327 -10.89 -26.29 -72.17
C LEU A 327 -12.00 -26.15 -73.24
N PRO A 328 -11.79 -25.31 -74.27
CA PRO A 328 -12.80 -25.10 -75.30
C PRO A 328 -13.11 -26.39 -76.06
N GLN A 329 -14.39 -26.70 -76.20
CA GLN A 329 -14.90 -27.90 -76.88
C GLN A 329 -14.44 -29.24 -76.26
N ALA A 330 -14.05 -29.23 -74.98
CA ALA A 330 -13.77 -30.45 -74.22
C ALA A 330 -14.94 -31.44 -74.30
N HIS A 331 -14.60 -32.73 -74.33
CA HIS A 331 -15.55 -33.83 -74.39
C HIS A 331 -15.36 -34.76 -73.19
N LEU A 332 -16.34 -34.79 -72.29
CA LEU A 332 -16.37 -35.68 -71.14
C LEU A 332 -17.17 -36.94 -71.47
N ILE A 333 -16.48 -38.06 -71.64
CA ILE A 333 -17.11 -39.38 -71.77
C ILE A 333 -17.16 -40.03 -70.38
N VAL A 334 -18.33 -40.44 -69.93
CA VAL A 334 -18.56 -40.95 -68.58
C VAL A 334 -19.05 -42.38 -68.64
N ASP A 335 -18.33 -43.27 -67.97
CA ASP A 335 -18.74 -44.64 -67.70
C ASP A 335 -19.81 -44.64 -66.60
N GLY A 336 -21.06 -44.79 -67.02
CA GLY A 336 -22.22 -44.58 -66.17
C GLY A 336 -22.22 -45.51 -64.96
N TYR A 337 -22.05 -46.82 -65.18
CA TYR A 337 -22.14 -47.78 -64.08
C TYR A 337 -20.90 -47.83 -63.19
N ASN A 338 -19.69 -47.62 -63.72
CA ASN A 338 -18.52 -47.53 -62.84
C ASN A 338 -18.57 -46.29 -61.95
N VAL A 339 -19.08 -45.15 -62.45
CA VAL A 339 -19.32 -43.97 -61.61
C VAL A 339 -20.44 -44.22 -60.59
N THR A 340 -21.56 -44.83 -60.99
CA THR A 340 -22.70 -45.01 -60.07
C THR A 340 -22.42 -46.05 -58.98
N LYS A 341 -21.80 -47.19 -59.32
CA LYS A 341 -21.40 -48.24 -58.37
C LYS A 341 -20.36 -47.71 -57.37
N THR A 342 -19.48 -46.80 -57.79
CA THR A 342 -18.51 -46.13 -56.90
C THR A 342 -19.18 -45.12 -55.96
N GLY A 343 -20.17 -44.36 -56.42
CA GLY A 343 -20.73 -43.21 -55.69
C GLY A 343 -21.94 -43.50 -54.80
N TYR A 344 -22.81 -44.42 -55.21
CA TYR A 344 -24.08 -44.68 -54.53
C TYR A 344 -24.59 -46.12 -54.78
N PRO A 345 -23.79 -47.15 -54.41
CA PRO A 345 -24.09 -48.56 -54.66
C PRO A 345 -25.40 -49.04 -54.00
N GLN A 346 -25.83 -48.37 -52.93
CA GLN A 346 -27.00 -48.73 -52.13
C GLN A 346 -28.35 -48.36 -52.80
N MET A 347 -28.34 -47.69 -53.96
CA MET A 347 -29.56 -47.23 -54.64
C MET A 347 -29.96 -48.17 -55.80
N PRO A 348 -31.26 -48.30 -56.12
CA PRO A 348 -31.71 -49.01 -57.33
C PRO A 348 -31.15 -48.38 -58.61
N LEU A 349 -30.77 -49.21 -59.59
CA LEU A 349 -30.05 -48.79 -60.81
C LEU A 349 -30.72 -47.62 -61.56
N GLU A 350 -32.04 -47.57 -61.64
CA GLU A 350 -32.76 -46.44 -62.25
C GLU A 350 -32.51 -45.11 -61.52
N LYS A 351 -32.59 -45.12 -60.18
CA LYS A 351 -32.29 -43.95 -59.34
C LYS A 351 -30.80 -43.59 -59.39
N GLN A 352 -29.92 -44.58 -59.59
CA GLN A 352 -28.51 -44.34 -59.85
C GLN A 352 -28.31 -43.52 -61.13
N ARG A 353 -28.88 -43.96 -62.27
CA ARG A 353 -28.74 -43.27 -63.57
C ARG A 353 -29.28 -41.83 -63.51
N LEU A 354 -30.49 -41.64 -62.96
CA LEU A 354 -31.10 -40.31 -62.81
C LEU A 354 -30.23 -39.36 -62.00
N ARG A 355 -29.63 -39.84 -60.90
CA ARG A 355 -28.73 -39.04 -60.06
C ARG A 355 -27.44 -38.64 -60.79
N LEU A 356 -26.87 -39.55 -61.60
CA LEU A 356 -25.69 -39.24 -62.42
C LEU A 356 -26.02 -38.17 -63.47
N LEU A 357 -27.06 -38.40 -64.26
CA LEU A 357 -27.45 -37.54 -65.37
C LEU A 357 -27.86 -36.14 -64.91
N GLY A 358 -28.55 -36.02 -63.76
CA GLY A 358 -28.85 -34.74 -63.14
C GLY A 358 -27.59 -33.94 -62.78
N GLY A 359 -26.61 -34.59 -62.13
CA GLY A 359 -25.33 -33.95 -61.80
C GLY A 359 -24.53 -33.53 -63.05
N LEU A 360 -24.47 -34.40 -64.06
CA LEU A 360 -23.81 -34.09 -65.34
C LEU A 360 -24.48 -32.92 -66.08
N SER A 361 -25.81 -32.78 -66.00
CA SER A 361 -26.52 -31.66 -66.66
C SER A 361 -26.13 -30.30 -66.08
N VAL A 362 -26.02 -30.21 -64.76
CA VAL A 362 -25.60 -28.97 -64.11
C VAL A 362 -24.11 -28.69 -64.40
N LEU A 363 -23.27 -29.74 -64.46
CA LEU A 363 -21.86 -29.59 -64.85
C LEU A 363 -21.70 -29.14 -66.31
N ALA A 364 -22.52 -29.67 -67.23
CA ALA A 364 -22.56 -29.24 -68.63
C ALA A 364 -23.00 -27.77 -68.76
N ALA A 365 -24.01 -27.35 -67.99
CA ALA A 365 -24.44 -25.95 -67.95
C ALA A 365 -23.40 -25.00 -67.35
N GLN A 366 -22.59 -25.47 -66.38
CA GLN A 366 -21.51 -24.68 -65.77
C GLN A 366 -20.26 -24.55 -66.66
N THR A 367 -19.93 -25.59 -67.43
CA THR A 367 -18.63 -25.69 -68.14
C THR A 367 -18.73 -25.50 -69.65
N GLY A 368 -19.90 -25.76 -70.25
CA GLY A 368 -20.09 -25.77 -71.71
C GLY A 368 -19.39 -26.93 -72.43
N ALA A 369 -18.78 -27.87 -71.70
CA ALA A 369 -18.17 -29.07 -72.27
C ALA A 369 -19.25 -30.02 -72.84
N GLU A 370 -18.93 -30.71 -73.93
CA GLU A 370 -19.77 -31.80 -74.42
C GLU A 370 -19.69 -32.95 -73.41
N MET A 371 -20.84 -33.48 -72.97
CA MET A 371 -20.87 -34.59 -72.03
C MET A 371 -21.60 -35.77 -72.63
N THR A 372 -21.00 -36.97 -72.57
CA THR A 372 -21.57 -38.21 -73.10
C THR A 372 -21.50 -39.29 -72.04
N CYS A 373 -22.65 -39.66 -71.47
CA CYS A 373 -22.75 -40.74 -70.50
C CYS A 373 -23.08 -42.05 -71.22
N VAL A 374 -22.23 -43.07 -71.03
CA VAL A 374 -22.41 -44.40 -71.62
C VAL A 374 -22.89 -45.36 -70.54
N PHE A 375 -23.97 -46.10 -70.80
CA PHE A 375 -24.45 -47.19 -69.95
C PHE A 375 -24.41 -48.52 -70.70
N ASP A 376 -24.23 -49.62 -69.96
CA ASP A 376 -24.29 -50.96 -70.54
C ASP A 376 -25.74 -51.31 -70.90
N GLY A 377 -25.96 -51.67 -72.18
CA GLY A 377 -27.24 -52.11 -72.71
C GLY A 377 -27.65 -53.52 -72.29
N ALA A 378 -26.72 -54.37 -71.83
CA ALA A 378 -27.01 -55.75 -71.45
C ALA A 378 -27.92 -55.88 -70.21
N GLU A 379 -27.93 -54.86 -69.32
CA GLU A 379 -28.77 -54.82 -68.11
C GLU A 379 -30.20 -54.24 -68.37
N LEU A 380 -30.62 -54.04 -69.62
CA LEU A 380 -31.89 -53.42 -70.00
C LEU A 380 -32.89 -54.41 -70.62
N ALA A 381 -33.83 -54.91 -69.83
CA ALA A 381 -34.91 -55.78 -70.29
C ALA A 381 -36.08 -55.05 -70.98
N VAL A 382 -36.15 -53.71 -70.90
CA VAL A 382 -37.20 -52.86 -71.49
C VAL A 382 -36.56 -51.56 -71.99
N PRO A 383 -36.97 -50.99 -73.14
CA PRO A 383 -36.50 -49.69 -73.59
C PRO A 383 -36.83 -48.59 -72.57
N VAL A 384 -35.81 -47.97 -71.98
CA VAL A 384 -36.00 -46.91 -70.99
C VAL A 384 -36.12 -45.56 -71.69
N LEU A 385 -37.33 -44.99 -71.66
CA LEU A 385 -37.63 -43.63 -72.12
C LEU A 385 -37.12 -42.59 -71.12
N LEU A 386 -35.80 -42.43 -71.03
CA LEU A 386 -35.17 -41.29 -70.37
C LEU A 386 -35.16 -40.10 -71.33
N ALA A 387 -35.80 -38.99 -70.95
CA ALA A 387 -35.52 -37.71 -71.58
C ALA A 387 -34.13 -37.23 -71.10
N PRO A 388 -33.10 -37.17 -71.97
CA PRO A 388 -31.78 -36.77 -71.55
C PRO A 388 -31.79 -35.31 -71.07
N PRO A 389 -31.20 -35.00 -69.91
CA PRO A 389 -31.08 -33.62 -69.44
C PRO A 389 -30.33 -32.74 -70.45
N ARG A 390 -30.68 -31.44 -70.49
CA ARG A 390 -30.03 -30.49 -71.41
C ARG A 390 -28.51 -30.49 -71.20
N GLY A 391 -27.77 -30.56 -72.30
CA GLY A 391 -26.30 -30.58 -72.30
C GLY A 391 -25.65 -31.95 -72.09
N VAL A 392 -26.42 -33.01 -71.83
CA VAL A 392 -25.86 -34.37 -71.66
C VAL A 392 -26.40 -35.31 -72.72
N ARG A 393 -25.46 -35.93 -73.42
CA ARG A 393 -25.63 -36.96 -74.45
C ARG A 393 -25.64 -38.34 -73.77
N VAL A 394 -26.54 -39.25 -74.15
CA VAL A 394 -26.78 -40.48 -73.37
C VAL A 394 -26.86 -41.69 -74.29
N LEU A 395 -25.80 -42.50 -74.25
CA LEU A 395 -25.62 -43.66 -75.10
C LEU A 395 -25.78 -44.95 -74.30
N PHE A 396 -26.44 -45.93 -74.90
CA PHE A 396 -26.50 -47.30 -74.42
C PHE A 396 -25.73 -48.20 -75.39
N SER A 397 -24.94 -49.13 -74.88
CA SER A 397 -24.24 -50.08 -75.75
C SER A 397 -25.23 -51.01 -76.48
N LYS A 398 -24.90 -51.37 -77.73
CA LYS A 398 -25.67 -52.37 -78.50
C LYS A 398 -25.51 -53.75 -77.87
N ALA A 399 -26.53 -54.62 -78.00
CA ALA A 399 -26.43 -56.00 -77.54
C ALA A 399 -25.21 -56.70 -78.17
N GLY A 400 -24.33 -57.25 -77.33
CA GLY A 400 -23.06 -57.87 -77.74
C GLY A 400 -21.83 -56.94 -77.74
N VAL A 401 -21.98 -55.65 -77.41
CA VAL A 401 -20.88 -54.70 -77.22
C VAL A 401 -20.92 -54.18 -75.78
N THR A 402 -19.79 -54.22 -75.08
CA THR A 402 -19.69 -53.67 -73.70
C THR A 402 -19.66 -52.15 -73.73
N ALA A 403 -20.07 -51.51 -72.64
CA ALA A 403 -19.93 -50.06 -72.46
C ALA A 403 -18.46 -49.62 -72.64
N ASP A 404 -17.51 -50.42 -72.14
CA ASP A 404 -16.07 -50.21 -72.23
C ASP A 404 -15.57 -50.08 -73.67
N GLU A 405 -16.00 -50.98 -74.56
CA GLU A 405 -15.59 -50.91 -75.97
C GLU A 405 -16.27 -49.75 -76.69
N LEU A 406 -17.52 -49.41 -76.36
CA LEU A 406 -18.18 -48.21 -76.89
C LEU A 406 -17.45 -46.92 -76.43
N ILE A 407 -17.00 -46.84 -75.17
CA ILE A 407 -16.19 -45.72 -74.67
C ILE A 407 -14.85 -45.64 -75.42
N ARG A 408 -14.18 -46.78 -75.67
CA ARG A 408 -12.96 -46.83 -76.48
C ARG A 408 -13.20 -46.44 -77.95
N GLN A 409 -14.33 -46.81 -78.54
CA GLN A 409 -14.72 -46.40 -79.89
C GLN A 409 -14.97 -44.89 -79.97
N LEU A 410 -15.72 -44.31 -79.02
CA LEU A 410 -15.97 -42.87 -78.94
C LEU A 410 -14.64 -42.10 -78.80
N ALA A 411 -13.77 -42.51 -77.88
CA ALA A 411 -12.46 -41.88 -77.68
C ALA A 411 -11.54 -41.96 -78.92
N ARG A 412 -11.66 -43.01 -79.75
CA ARG A 412 -10.92 -43.15 -81.03
C ARG A 412 -11.57 -42.40 -82.20
N ALA A 413 -12.88 -42.15 -82.15
CA ALA A 413 -13.63 -41.45 -83.20
C ALA A 413 -13.49 -39.92 -83.09
N GLU A 414 -13.17 -39.41 -81.91
CA GLU A 414 -12.80 -38.02 -81.73
C GLU A 414 -11.47 -37.68 -82.41
N PRO A 415 -11.37 -36.52 -83.07
CA PRO A 415 -10.19 -36.16 -83.85
C PRO A 415 -8.98 -35.82 -82.94
N PRO A 416 -7.75 -36.19 -83.34
CA PRO A 416 -6.56 -35.83 -82.59
C PRO A 416 -6.43 -34.30 -82.47
N GLY A 417 -6.31 -33.82 -81.23
CA GLY A 417 -6.27 -32.39 -80.88
C GLY A 417 -7.43 -31.95 -79.98
N ARG A 418 -8.59 -32.65 -80.02
CA ARG A 418 -9.71 -32.37 -79.12
C ARG A 418 -9.39 -32.82 -77.68
N PRO A 419 -9.65 -32.01 -76.64
CA PRO A 419 -9.54 -32.46 -75.25
C PRO A 419 -10.65 -33.46 -74.92
N VAL A 420 -10.34 -34.76 -74.99
CA VAL A 420 -11.25 -35.84 -74.55
C VAL A 420 -10.86 -36.28 -73.15
N VAL A 421 -11.84 -36.34 -72.25
CA VAL A 421 -11.69 -36.77 -70.85
C VAL A 421 -12.58 -37.97 -70.65
N VAL A 422 -12.02 -39.10 -70.19
CA VAL A 422 -12.78 -40.33 -69.96
C VAL A 422 -12.81 -40.62 -68.46
N VAL A 423 -14.02 -40.71 -67.90
CA VAL A 423 -14.21 -41.04 -66.48
C VAL A 423 -14.62 -42.50 -66.34
N SER A 424 -13.73 -43.30 -65.76
CA SER A 424 -14.01 -44.68 -65.33
C SER A 424 -13.11 -45.07 -64.14
N THR A 425 -13.42 -46.19 -63.50
CA THR A 425 -12.55 -46.88 -62.53
C THR A 425 -11.81 -48.07 -63.12
N ASP A 426 -12.18 -48.49 -64.34
CA ASP A 426 -11.53 -49.62 -64.99
C ASP A 426 -10.16 -49.23 -65.60
N ARG A 427 -9.13 -50.02 -65.29
CA ARG A 427 -7.77 -49.81 -65.79
C ARG A 427 -7.65 -50.16 -67.28
N GLU A 428 -8.40 -51.14 -67.78
CA GLU A 428 -8.38 -51.53 -69.19
C GLU A 428 -9.03 -50.45 -70.08
N VAL A 429 -10.07 -49.79 -69.57
CA VAL A 429 -10.64 -48.60 -70.21
C VAL A 429 -9.64 -47.43 -70.17
N ALA A 430 -9.04 -47.16 -69.01
CA ALA A 430 -8.09 -46.07 -68.84
C ALA A 430 -6.86 -46.20 -69.78
N ASP A 431 -6.27 -47.39 -69.88
CA ASP A 431 -5.15 -47.65 -70.78
C ASP A 431 -5.59 -47.64 -72.26
N GLY A 432 -6.80 -48.13 -72.55
CA GLY A 432 -7.37 -48.17 -73.89
C GLY A 432 -7.67 -46.78 -74.47
N VAL A 433 -8.17 -45.85 -73.64
CA VAL A 433 -8.48 -44.48 -74.05
C VAL A 433 -7.26 -43.54 -74.00
N ALA A 434 -6.30 -43.79 -73.10
CA ALA A 434 -5.00 -43.10 -73.12
C ALA A 434 -4.26 -43.33 -74.45
N LYS A 435 -4.28 -44.56 -74.98
CA LYS A 435 -3.74 -44.89 -76.31
C LYS A 435 -4.47 -44.19 -77.47
N ALA A 436 -5.73 -43.77 -77.27
CA ALA A 436 -6.50 -42.99 -78.24
C ALA A 436 -6.27 -41.46 -78.11
N GLY A 437 -5.46 -41.00 -77.15
CA GLY A 437 -5.19 -39.59 -76.91
C GLY A 437 -6.15 -38.91 -75.93
N ALA A 438 -7.09 -39.65 -75.33
CA ALA A 438 -7.96 -39.12 -74.28
C ALA A 438 -7.28 -39.18 -72.90
N ARG A 439 -7.68 -38.29 -71.98
CA ARG A 439 -7.18 -38.26 -70.61
C ARG A 439 -8.08 -39.11 -69.69
N PRO A 440 -7.61 -40.24 -69.14
CA PRO A 440 -8.38 -40.99 -68.16
C PRO A 440 -8.42 -40.24 -66.82
N VAL A 441 -9.57 -40.28 -66.15
CA VAL A 441 -9.84 -39.64 -64.85
C VAL A 441 -10.62 -40.61 -63.97
N ALA A 442 -10.20 -40.78 -62.71
CA ALA A 442 -10.89 -41.68 -61.78
C ALA A 442 -12.30 -41.19 -61.41
N SER A 443 -13.29 -42.09 -61.40
CA SER A 443 -14.69 -41.78 -61.04
C SER A 443 -14.86 -41.03 -59.70
N ALA A 444 -13.96 -41.26 -58.74
CA ALA A 444 -13.96 -40.55 -57.46
C ALA A 444 -13.73 -39.03 -57.59
N LEU A 445 -13.01 -38.55 -58.61
CA LEU A 445 -12.83 -37.12 -58.86
C LEU A 445 -14.09 -36.48 -59.43
N LEU A 446 -14.76 -37.15 -60.38
CA LEU A 446 -16.06 -36.71 -60.88
C LEU A 446 -17.11 -36.67 -59.75
N LEU A 447 -17.20 -37.72 -58.93
CA LEU A 447 -18.13 -37.76 -57.79
C LEU A 447 -17.87 -36.63 -56.77
N LYS A 448 -16.61 -36.34 -56.43
CA LYS A 448 -16.23 -35.20 -55.58
C LYS A 448 -16.58 -33.85 -56.22
N ARG A 449 -16.57 -33.75 -57.54
CA ARG A 449 -16.97 -32.52 -58.25
C ARG A 449 -18.49 -32.38 -58.31
N LEU A 450 -19.21 -33.47 -58.55
CA LEU A 450 -20.68 -33.52 -58.55
C LEU A 450 -21.29 -33.31 -57.15
N SER A 451 -20.57 -33.59 -56.07
CA SER A 451 -21.03 -33.29 -54.70
C SER A 451 -20.81 -31.83 -54.27
N ARG A 452 -20.20 -31.00 -55.13
CA ARG A 452 -20.05 -29.53 -54.94
C ARG A 452 -21.10 -28.74 -55.74
N VAL A 453 -22.06 -29.45 -56.35
CA VAL A 453 -23.12 -28.97 -57.25
C VAL A 453 -24.47 -29.34 -56.64
#